data_AF-A0A1B7TD10-F1
#
_entry.id   AF-A0A1B7TD10-F1
#
_cell.length_a   1.000
_cell.length_b   1.000
_cell.length_c   1.000
_cell.angle_alpha   90.00
_cell.angle_beta   90.00
_cell.angle_gamma   90.00
#
_symmetry.space_group_name_H-M   'P 1'
#
loop_
_entity.id
_entity.type
_entity.pdbx_description
1 polymer ?
#
loop_
_entity_poly.entity_id
_entity_poly.type
_entity_poly.pdbx_seq_one_letter_code
_entity_poly.pdbx_strand_id
1 'polypeptide(L)'
;MELTVGENQISKALPLCEICKNISFKYKCSKCLLKYCSIPCLNKHKEQDNCSNRLYDPLEYVSNKDIKSLDDEKKTNNLVVKRDYEYLIGMDRTISVARSDFSMKNKYLNSYNNTYNNRTINKFLTENGMELKFIMQRGCRCFLLPEGSSVHKRNKSRYDNKLKKFQWTMNW
;
A
#
# COMPACT_ATOMS: atom_id res chain seq x y z
N MET A 1 -50.15 33.15 51.86
CA MET A 1 -50.13 33.25 50.38
C MET A 1 -48.71 32.97 49.93
N GLU A 2 -48.36 31.69 49.80
CA GLU A 2 -47.06 31.29 49.26
C GLU A 2 -47.31 30.63 47.91
N LEU A 3 -46.71 31.24 46.89
CA LEU A 3 -46.87 30.89 45.48
C LEU A 3 -46.05 29.62 45.21
N THR A 4 -46.74 28.52 44.92
CA THR A 4 -46.12 27.30 44.36
C THR A 4 -45.70 27.59 42.91
N VAL A 5 -44.40 27.77 42.69
CA VAL A 5 -43.81 27.81 41.34
C VAL A 5 -43.88 26.39 40.78
N GLY A 6 -44.82 26.17 39.86
CA GLY A 6 -44.93 24.93 39.11
C GLY A 6 -43.75 24.77 38.17
N GLU A 7 -42.85 23.84 38.50
CA GLU A 7 -41.83 23.35 37.59
C GLU A 7 -42.47 22.51 36.48
N ASN A 8 -42.82 23.16 35.36
CA ASN A 8 -43.18 22.47 34.13
C ASN A 8 -41.92 21.84 33.51
N GLN A 9 -41.58 20.63 33.95
CA GLN A 9 -40.58 19.79 33.30
C GLN A 9 -41.14 19.27 31.97
N ILE A 10 -40.92 20.03 30.88
CA ILE A 10 -41.10 19.54 29.52
C ILE A 10 -40.01 18.51 29.28
N SER A 11 -40.35 17.23 29.47
CA SER A 11 -39.49 16.08 29.16
C SER A 11 -39.23 16.04 27.65
N LYS A 12 -38.19 16.75 27.18
CA LYS A 12 -37.67 16.59 25.81
C LYS A 12 -37.09 15.18 25.69
N ALA A 13 -37.86 14.25 25.13
CA ALA A 13 -37.34 12.94 24.77
C ALA A 13 -36.17 13.12 23.80
N LEU A 14 -34.96 12.74 24.23
CA LEU A 14 -33.79 12.75 23.37
C LEU A 14 -34.04 11.80 22.20
N PRO A 15 -33.85 12.24 20.94
CA PRO A 15 -34.06 11.36 19.81
C PRO A 15 -33.20 10.11 19.93
N LEU A 16 -33.76 8.97 19.52
CA LEU A 16 -33.06 7.69 19.54
C LEU A 16 -32.15 7.57 18.31
N CYS A 17 -31.16 6.69 18.40
CA CYS A 17 -30.34 6.31 17.25
C CYS A 17 -31.22 5.67 16.17
N GLU A 18 -31.08 6.11 14.92
CA GLU A 18 -31.92 5.63 13.81
C GLU A 18 -31.58 4.17 13.40
N ILE A 19 -30.41 3.67 13.82
CA ILE A 19 -29.90 2.34 13.49
C ILE A 19 -30.27 1.32 14.57
N CYS A 20 -29.87 1.56 15.82
CA CYS A 20 -30.12 0.60 16.90
C CYS A 20 -31.40 0.86 17.67
N LYS A 21 -31.96 2.08 17.61
CA LYS A 21 -33.19 2.52 18.31
C LYS A 21 -33.24 2.30 19.83
N ASN A 22 -32.16 1.82 20.43
CA ASN A 22 -32.11 1.48 21.86
C ASN A 22 -31.57 2.62 22.73
N ILE A 23 -30.68 3.44 22.18
CA ILE A 23 -29.95 4.50 22.91
C ILE A 23 -30.20 5.82 22.18
N SER A 24 -30.15 6.93 22.92
CA SER A 24 -30.15 8.27 22.32
C SER A 24 -28.98 8.47 21.35
N PHE A 25 -29.20 9.25 20.29
CA PHE A 25 -28.12 9.55 19.34
C PHE A 25 -27.09 10.49 19.95
N LYS A 26 -25.83 10.36 19.53
CA LYS A 26 -24.71 11.21 19.97
C LYS A 26 -24.07 11.98 18.82
N TYR A 27 -24.03 11.37 17.64
CA TYR A 27 -23.35 11.91 16.46
C TYR A 27 -24.27 11.84 15.22
N LYS A 28 -23.87 12.54 14.16
CA LYS A 28 -24.56 12.54 12.86
C LYS A 28 -23.58 12.18 11.74
N CYS A 29 -24.06 11.44 10.75
CA CYS A 29 -23.30 11.16 9.53
C CYS A 29 -23.08 12.46 8.76
N SER A 30 -21.87 12.70 8.26
CA SER A 30 -21.57 13.94 7.52
C SER A 30 -22.27 13.99 6.16
N LYS A 31 -22.50 12.84 5.52
CA LYS A 31 -23.11 12.72 4.19
C LYS A 31 -24.63 12.78 4.23
N CYS A 32 -25.26 11.86 4.97
CA CYS A 32 -26.73 11.70 4.99
C CYS A 32 -27.40 12.28 6.24
N LEU A 33 -26.63 12.87 7.17
CA LEU A 33 -27.14 13.45 8.43
C LEU A 33 -27.85 12.47 9.37
N LEU A 34 -27.78 11.16 9.08
CA LEU A 34 -28.34 10.08 9.89
C LEU A 34 -27.76 10.08 11.31
N LYS A 35 -28.64 9.94 12.29
CA LYS A 35 -28.31 10.05 13.72
C LYS A 35 -27.90 8.70 14.30
N TYR A 36 -26.68 8.63 14.83
CA TYR A 36 -26.14 7.40 15.42
C TYR A 36 -25.56 7.60 16.82
N CYS A 37 -25.56 6.55 17.64
CA CYS A 37 -25.04 6.61 19.02
C CYS A 37 -23.53 6.33 19.11
N SER A 38 -22.99 5.45 18.26
CA SER A 38 -21.59 4.99 18.35
C SER A 38 -21.03 4.49 17.00
N ILE A 39 -19.71 4.29 16.93
CA ILE A 39 -18.98 3.78 15.74
C ILE A 39 -19.55 2.47 15.17
N PRO A 40 -19.96 1.44 15.97
CA PRO A 40 -20.55 0.24 15.39
C PRO A 40 -21.86 0.54 14.65
N CYS A 41 -22.67 1.48 15.14
CA CYS A 41 -23.85 1.94 14.42
C CYS A 41 -23.44 2.66 13.13
N LEU A 42 -22.42 3.53 13.16
CA LEU A 42 -21.89 4.15 11.94
C LEU A 42 -21.47 3.11 10.89
N ASN A 43 -20.74 2.07 11.28
CA ASN A 43 -20.27 1.03 10.35
C ASN A 43 -21.44 0.23 9.76
N LYS A 44 -22.45 -0.13 10.57
CA LYS A 44 -23.68 -0.78 10.08
C LYS A 44 -24.39 0.08 9.04
N HIS A 45 -24.50 1.39 9.27
CA HIS A 45 -25.08 2.31 8.30
C HIS A 45 -24.26 2.39 7.00
N LYS A 46 -22.92 2.43 7.10
CA LYS A 46 -22.05 2.41 5.91
C LYS A 46 -22.27 1.17 5.06
N GLU A 47 -22.43 0.01 5.69
CA GLU A 47 -22.65 -1.27 5.01
C GLU A 47 -24.06 -1.38 4.42
N GLN A 48 -25.09 -0.96 5.16
CA GLN A 48 -26.49 -1.07 4.72
C GLN A 48 -26.86 -0.06 3.63
N ASP A 49 -26.44 1.20 3.79
CA ASP A 49 -26.82 2.30 2.90
C ASP A 49 -25.73 2.65 1.88
N ASN A 50 -24.67 1.82 1.79
CA ASN A 50 -23.47 2.05 0.98
C ASN A 50 -22.93 3.50 1.12
N CYS A 51 -22.87 3.98 2.37
CA CYS A 51 -22.53 5.36 2.66
C CYS A 51 -21.02 5.51 2.91
N SER A 52 -20.38 6.44 2.21
CA SER A 52 -18.95 6.74 2.39
C SER A 52 -18.64 7.54 3.66
N ASN A 53 -19.65 8.11 4.34
CA ASN A 53 -19.51 9.07 5.44
C ASN A 53 -18.53 10.22 5.13
N ARG A 54 -18.43 10.58 3.85
CA ARG A 54 -17.74 11.77 3.36
C ARG A 54 -18.79 12.67 2.74
N LEU A 55 -18.76 13.96 3.09
CA LEU A 55 -19.66 14.96 2.53
C LEU A 55 -19.58 15.01 1.00
N TYR A 56 -18.38 14.83 0.45
CA TYR A 56 -18.11 14.95 -0.99
C TYR A 56 -17.16 13.84 -1.43
N ASP A 57 -17.33 13.38 -2.68
CA ASP A 57 -16.35 12.54 -3.36
C ASP A 57 -15.33 13.44 -4.07
N PRO A 58 -14.02 13.36 -3.75
CA PRO A 58 -12.98 14.10 -4.46
C PRO A 58 -12.84 13.71 -5.94
N LEU A 59 -13.31 12.53 -6.34
CA LEU A 59 -13.14 12.03 -7.71
C LEU A 59 -14.29 12.39 -8.65
N GLU A 60 -15.35 12.99 -8.13
CA GLU A 60 -16.49 13.41 -8.93
C GLU A 60 -16.10 14.59 -9.84
N TYR A 61 -16.43 14.46 -11.13
CA TYR A 61 -16.19 15.53 -12.10
C TYR A 61 -17.07 16.74 -11.77
N VAL A 62 -16.42 17.90 -11.62
CA VAL A 62 -17.10 19.19 -11.44
C VAL A 62 -16.88 20.03 -12.69
N SER A 63 -17.95 20.53 -13.29
CA SER A 63 -17.84 21.34 -14.50
C SER A 63 -17.21 22.71 -14.18
N ASN A 64 -16.51 23.30 -15.15
CA ASN A 64 -15.92 24.63 -14.99
C ASN A 64 -16.95 25.72 -14.68
N LYS A 65 -18.22 25.52 -15.04
CA LYS A 65 -19.30 26.47 -14.72
C LYS A 65 -19.64 26.40 -13.23
N ASP A 66 -19.71 25.20 -12.67
CA ASP A 66 -20.03 24.96 -11.27
C ASP A 66 -18.87 25.36 -10.34
N ILE A 67 -17.63 25.20 -10.79
CA ILE A 67 -16.46 25.69 -10.04
C ILE A 67 -16.54 27.21 -9.90
N LYS A 68 -16.82 27.94 -11.00
CA LYS A 68 -16.89 29.41 -10.99
C LYS A 68 -18.09 29.97 -10.21
N SER A 69 -19.17 29.22 -10.09
CA SER A 69 -20.35 29.66 -9.32
C SER A 69 -20.13 29.60 -7.81
N LEU A 70 -19.16 28.80 -7.36
CA LEU A 70 -18.82 28.60 -5.95
C LEU A 70 -17.66 29.49 -5.47
N ASP A 71 -17.20 30.43 -6.30
CA ASP A 71 -16.21 31.43 -5.91
C ASP A 71 -16.84 32.46 -4.95
N ASP A 72 -16.11 32.83 -3.89
CA ASP A 72 -16.48 33.96 -3.03
C ASP A 72 -16.53 35.27 -3.85
N GLU A 73 -17.23 36.31 -3.37
CA GLU A 73 -17.30 37.63 -4.03
C GLU A 73 -15.92 38.22 -4.37
N LYS A 74 -14.94 37.95 -3.50
CA LYS A 74 -13.54 38.38 -3.66
C LYS A 74 -12.69 37.42 -4.50
N LYS A 75 -13.25 36.28 -4.92
CA LYS A 75 -12.59 35.19 -5.67
C LYS A 75 -11.30 34.67 -5.01
N THR A 76 -11.24 34.75 -3.68
CA THR A 76 -10.06 34.35 -2.90
C THR A 76 -10.14 32.90 -2.45
N ASN A 77 -11.35 32.39 -2.16
CA ASN A 77 -11.53 30.99 -1.80
C ASN A 77 -12.57 30.34 -2.71
N ASN A 78 -12.29 29.10 -3.05
CA ASN A 78 -13.21 28.21 -3.74
C ASN A 78 -13.25 26.89 -2.96
N LEU A 79 -14.44 26.48 -2.53
CA LEU A 79 -14.64 25.27 -1.71
C LEU A 79 -14.22 23.99 -2.44
N VAL A 80 -14.45 23.91 -3.75
CA VAL A 80 -14.09 22.76 -4.59
C VAL A 80 -12.57 22.67 -4.73
N VAL A 81 -11.90 23.79 -5.00
CA VAL A 81 -10.43 23.84 -5.09
C VAL A 81 -9.79 23.45 -3.75
N LYS A 82 -10.34 23.94 -2.63
CA LYS A 82 -9.86 23.57 -1.30
C LYS A 82 -9.98 22.06 -1.03
N ARG A 83 -11.12 21.46 -1.39
CA ARG A 83 -11.35 20.00 -1.31
C ARG A 83 -10.28 19.24 -2.09
N ASP A 84 -10.02 19.64 -3.33
CA ASP A 84 -9.07 18.96 -4.21
C ASP A 84 -7.62 19.10 -3.69
N TYR A 85 -7.27 20.27 -3.17
CA TYR A 85 -6.00 20.50 -2.51
C TYR A 85 -5.80 19.60 -1.28
N GLU A 86 -6.81 19.51 -0.40
CA GLU A 86 -6.75 18.63 0.78
C GLU A 86 -6.61 17.16 0.37
N TYR A 87 -7.29 16.74 -0.69
CA TYR A 87 -7.15 15.39 -1.25
C TYR A 87 -5.73 15.11 -1.75
N LEU A 88 -5.13 16.01 -2.54
CA LEU A 88 -3.77 15.85 -3.06
C LEU A 88 -2.73 15.79 -1.93
N ILE A 89 -2.88 16.63 -0.90
CA ILE A 89 -2.01 16.61 0.29
C ILE A 89 -2.17 15.30 1.07
N GLY A 90 -3.39 14.79 1.19
CA GLY A 90 -3.66 13.47 1.77
C GLY A 90 -2.97 12.36 0.99
N MET A 91 -3.10 12.38 -0.35
CA MET A 91 -2.49 11.40 -1.25
C MET A 91 -0.96 11.39 -1.12
N ASP A 92 -0.32 12.56 -1.13
CA ASP A 92 1.13 12.67 -0.98
C ASP A 92 1.62 12.04 0.34
N ARG A 93 0.91 12.30 1.44
CA ARG A 93 1.19 11.65 2.73
C ARG A 93 1.06 10.14 2.66
N THR A 94 -0.01 9.62 2.04
CA THR A 94 -0.19 8.16 1.92
C THR A 94 0.94 7.51 1.11
N ILE A 95 1.38 8.14 0.03
CA ILE A 95 2.50 7.66 -0.80
C ILE A 95 3.80 7.73 -0.02
N SER A 96 4.04 8.81 0.71
CA SER A 96 5.22 8.98 1.56
C SER A 96 5.31 7.89 2.62
N VAL A 97 4.21 7.60 3.32
CA VAL A 97 4.12 6.51 4.31
C VAL A 97 4.31 5.14 3.65
N ALA A 98 3.68 4.89 2.51
CA ALA A 98 3.85 3.62 1.79
C ALA A 98 5.31 3.41 1.35
N ARG A 99 6.01 4.48 0.92
CA ARG A 99 7.43 4.46 0.58
C ARG A 99 8.30 4.18 1.81
N SER A 100 8.04 4.85 2.94
CA SER A 100 8.79 4.60 4.17
C SER A 100 8.57 3.18 4.68
N ASP A 101 7.32 2.69 4.68
CA ASP A 101 6.98 1.34 5.10
C ASP A 101 7.62 0.29 4.20
N PHE A 102 7.60 0.48 2.88
CA PHE A 102 8.29 -0.38 1.93
C PHE A 102 9.79 -0.39 2.21
N SER A 103 10.40 0.77 2.38
CA SER A 103 11.83 0.89 2.69
C SER A 103 12.19 0.19 4.00
N MET A 104 11.39 0.35 5.07
CA MET A 104 11.62 -0.28 6.37
C MET A 104 11.43 -1.79 6.33
N LYS A 105 10.37 -2.30 5.67
CA LYS A 105 10.12 -3.73 5.52
C LYS A 105 11.18 -4.41 4.64
N ASN A 106 11.55 -3.77 3.54
CA ASN A 106 12.60 -4.26 2.65
C ASN A 106 14.02 -3.91 3.11
N LYS A 107 14.20 -3.21 4.23
CA LYS A 107 15.53 -2.95 4.80
C LYS A 107 16.26 -4.27 5.08
N TYR A 108 15.56 -5.31 5.51
CA TYR A 108 16.13 -6.64 5.71
C TYR A 108 16.49 -7.34 4.40
N LEU A 109 15.76 -7.10 3.31
CA LEU A 109 16.07 -7.69 1.99
C LEU A 109 17.15 -6.91 1.23
N ASN A 110 17.22 -5.59 1.40
CA ASN A 110 18.24 -4.72 0.81
C ASN A 110 19.54 -4.67 1.64
N SER A 111 19.51 -4.99 2.94
CA SER A 111 20.72 -5.10 3.76
C SER A 111 21.59 -6.29 3.36
N TYR A 112 21.04 -7.32 2.72
CA TYR A 112 21.85 -8.41 2.16
C TYR A 112 22.55 -8.06 0.84
N ASN A 113 22.17 -6.95 0.20
CA ASN A 113 22.56 -6.68 -1.19
C ASN A 113 23.39 -5.42 -1.42
N ASN A 114 23.89 -4.72 -0.40
CA ASN A 114 24.88 -3.69 -0.65
C ASN A 114 25.90 -3.56 0.48
N THR A 115 27.05 -4.20 0.27
CA THR A 115 28.44 -3.77 0.55
C THR A 115 29.41 -4.88 0.98
N TYR A 116 29.05 -6.17 0.89
CA TYR A 116 30.02 -7.27 1.11
C TYR A 116 30.06 -8.39 0.05
N ASN A 117 29.16 -8.44 -0.95
CA ASN A 117 29.03 -9.65 -1.78
C ASN A 117 29.39 -9.56 -3.28
N ASN A 118 29.78 -8.41 -3.82
CA ASN A 118 30.31 -8.35 -5.20
C ASN A 118 31.82 -8.66 -5.29
N ARG A 119 32.51 -8.88 -4.17
CA ARG A 119 33.90 -9.42 -4.15
C ARG A 119 33.97 -10.89 -3.73
N THR A 120 32.93 -11.46 -3.13
CA THR A 120 32.93 -12.84 -2.63
C THR A 120 32.22 -13.83 -3.55
N ILE A 121 31.39 -13.37 -4.51
CA ILE A 121 30.74 -14.27 -5.50
C ILE A 121 31.75 -14.87 -6.51
N ASN A 122 32.96 -14.35 -6.61
CA ASN A 122 34.05 -15.03 -7.32
C ASN A 122 34.81 -16.05 -6.45
N LYS A 123 34.56 -16.10 -5.14
CA LYS A 123 35.21 -17.02 -4.20
C LYS A 123 34.29 -18.19 -3.86
N PHE A 124 33.96 -19.02 -4.84
CA PHE A 124 33.83 -20.45 -4.53
C PHE A 124 35.26 -20.99 -4.35
N LEU A 125 35.82 -20.70 -3.18
CA LEU A 125 37.09 -21.25 -2.72
C LEU A 125 36.85 -22.75 -2.49
N THR A 126 37.58 -23.59 -3.20
CA THR A 126 37.90 -24.92 -2.66
C THR A 126 38.77 -24.72 -1.41
N GLU A 127 38.79 -25.68 -0.48
CA GLU A 127 39.52 -25.63 0.80
C GLU A 127 40.99 -25.16 0.67
N ASN A 128 41.56 -25.24 -0.53
CA ASN A 128 42.93 -24.89 -0.87
C ASN A 128 43.14 -23.46 -1.41
N GLY A 129 42.14 -22.57 -1.31
CA GLY A 129 42.34 -21.16 -1.67
C GLY A 129 42.31 -20.84 -3.16
N MET A 130 41.96 -21.80 -4.03
CA MET A 130 41.93 -21.59 -5.48
C MET A 130 40.60 -20.99 -5.95
N GLU A 131 40.67 -19.85 -6.63
CA GLU A 131 39.54 -19.15 -7.22
C GLU A 131 39.10 -19.87 -8.51
N LEU A 132 37.89 -20.45 -8.53
CA LEU A 132 37.33 -21.06 -9.72
C LEU A 132 36.73 -19.99 -10.63
N LYS A 133 37.27 -19.85 -11.83
CA LYS A 133 36.64 -19.06 -12.90
C LYS A 133 35.29 -19.69 -13.25
N PHE A 134 34.28 -18.89 -13.54
CA PHE A 134 33.02 -19.39 -14.07
C PHE A 134 32.66 -18.72 -15.39
N ILE A 135 31.88 -19.44 -16.19
CA ILE A 135 31.28 -18.94 -17.44
C ILE A 135 29.76 -19.10 -17.36
N MET A 136 29.04 -18.19 -18.02
CA MET A 136 27.59 -18.29 -18.16
C MET A 136 27.26 -18.98 -19.49
N GLN A 137 26.61 -20.14 -19.43
CA GLN A 137 26.15 -20.88 -20.63
C GLN A 137 24.65 -21.14 -20.54
N ARG A 138 23.89 -20.61 -21.51
CA ARG A 138 22.42 -20.78 -21.60
C ARG A 138 21.69 -20.43 -20.28
N GLY A 139 22.14 -19.38 -19.59
CA GLY A 139 21.58 -18.94 -18.30
C GLY A 139 22.09 -19.71 -17.07
N CYS A 140 22.88 -20.77 -17.27
CA CYS A 140 23.47 -21.56 -16.19
C CYS A 140 24.88 -21.05 -15.86
N ARG A 141 25.19 -20.90 -14.57
CA ARG A 141 26.54 -20.58 -14.08
C ARG A 141 27.37 -21.86 -14.03
N CYS A 142 28.39 -21.95 -14.87
CA CYS A 142 29.24 -23.12 -15.01
C CYS A 142 30.63 -22.81 -14.46
N PHE A 143 30.99 -23.44 -13.34
CA PHE A 143 32.33 -23.29 -12.76
C PHE A 143 33.35 -24.13 -13.54
N LEU A 144 34.45 -23.49 -13.94
CA LEU A 144 35.56 -24.12 -14.66
C LEU A 144 36.51 -24.75 -13.63
N LEU A 145 36.51 -26.07 -13.57
CA LEU A 145 37.51 -26.81 -12.80
C LEU A 145 38.85 -26.82 -13.54
N PRO A 146 39.98 -26.90 -12.81
CA PRO A 146 41.32 -27.03 -13.41
C PRO A 146 41.39 -28.20 -14.39
N GLU A 147 42.14 -28.02 -15.48
CA GLU A 147 42.28 -28.98 -16.59
C GLU A 147 42.77 -30.37 -16.12
N GLY A 148 43.59 -30.41 -15.06
CA GLY A 148 44.10 -31.64 -14.47
C GLY A 148 43.07 -32.47 -13.70
N SER A 149 41.91 -31.91 -13.33
CA SER A 149 40.94 -32.58 -12.47
C SER A 149 40.20 -33.72 -13.18
N SER A 150 39.91 -34.80 -12.45
CA SER A 150 39.18 -35.97 -12.99
C SER A 150 37.77 -35.61 -13.46
N VAL A 151 37.15 -34.61 -12.84
CA VAL A 151 35.83 -34.09 -13.21
C VAL A 151 35.90 -33.31 -14.53
N HIS A 152 36.92 -32.46 -14.72
CA HIS A 152 37.14 -31.75 -16.00
C HIS A 152 37.34 -32.75 -17.14
N LYS A 153 38.18 -33.77 -16.94
CA LYS A 153 38.46 -34.80 -17.97
C LYS A 153 37.24 -35.63 -18.36
N ARG A 154 36.30 -35.87 -17.43
CA ARG A 154 35.05 -36.60 -17.70
C ARG A 154 33.99 -35.73 -18.37
N ASN A 155 34.04 -34.41 -18.19
CA ASN A 155 33.07 -33.49 -18.76
C ASN A 155 33.27 -33.36 -20.28
N LYS A 156 32.27 -33.76 -21.06
CA LYS A 156 32.23 -33.62 -22.53
C LYS A 156 31.15 -32.63 -23.00
N SER A 157 30.67 -31.78 -22.10
CA SER A 157 29.64 -30.78 -22.39
C SER A 157 30.15 -29.80 -23.43
N ARG A 158 29.42 -29.65 -24.54
CA ARG A 158 29.84 -28.81 -25.66
C ARG A 158 28.64 -28.34 -26.47
N TYR A 159 28.85 -27.30 -27.25
CA TYR A 159 27.90 -26.91 -28.28
C TYR A 159 28.09 -27.77 -29.53
N ASP A 160 27.02 -28.40 -30.02
CA ASP A 160 27.03 -29.15 -31.27
C ASP A 160 26.52 -28.26 -32.41
N ASN A 161 27.43 -27.88 -33.31
CA ASN A 161 27.11 -27.04 -34.46
C ASN A 161 26.16 -27.72 -35.44
N LYS A 162 26.18 -29.06 -35.56
CA LYS A 162 25.31 -29.78 -36.50
C LYS A 162 23.85 -29.74 -36.01
N LEU A 163 23.65 -29.93 -34.72
CA LEU A 163 22.33 -29.95 -34.09
C LEU A 163 21.86 -28.57 -33.62
N LYS A 164 22.71 -27.55 -33.71
CA LYS A 164 22.50 -26.18 -33.19
C LYS A 164 22.02 -26.16 -31.73
N LYS A 165 22.52 -27.08 -30.90
CA LYS A 165 22.09 -27.27 -29.50
C LYS A 165 23.29 -27.48 -28.59
N PHE A 166 23.12 -27.11 -27.33
CA PHE A 166 24.12 -27.38 -26.30
C PHE A 166 23.86 -28.75 -25.67
N GLN A 167 24.88 -29.58 -25.60
CA GLN A 167 24.83 -30.91 -24.99
C GLN A 167 25.55 -30.88 -23.65
N TRP A 168 24.92 -31.47 -22.63
CA TRP A 168 25.46 -31.56 -21.27
C TRP A 168 25.85 -32.99 -20.93
N THR A 169 27.00 -33.14 -20.26
CA THR A 169 27.38 -34.40 -19.62
C THR A 169 26.84 -34.37 -18.20
N MET A 170 25.92 -35.29 -17.89
CA MET A 170 25.34 -35.45 -16.55
C MET A 170 25.96 -36.67 -15.88
N ASN A 171 26.37 -36.53 -14.62
CA ASN A 171 26.69 -37.66 -13.76
C ASN A 171 25.46 -37.94 -12.89
N TRP A 172 25.06 -39.21 -12.83
CA TRP A 172 24.02 -39.69 -11.92
C TRP A 172 24.68 -40.27 -10.67
#